data_AF-A0A9W8BXY6-F1
#
_entry.id   AF-A0A9W8BXY6-F1
#
_cell.length_a   1.000
_cell.length_b   1.000
_cell.length_c   1.000
_cell.angle_alpha   90.00
_cell.angle_beta   90.00
_cell.angle_gamma   90.00
#
_symmetry.space_group_name_H-M   'P 1'
#
loop_
_entity.id
_entity.type
_entity.pdbx_description
1 polymer ?
#
loop_
_entity_poly.entity_id
_entity_poly.type
_entity_poly.pdbx_seq_one_letter_code
_entity_poly.pdbx_strand_id
1 'polypeptide(L)'
;MDSLIRDCNKLAKHQSASTQKALASIDAAIMQLETARAGLSGNTRTDDISRAKAQVERAQSLVSEQTKELYTNVAKYGKHVEKVFKLDLGVVAESQAFEDKRSVLAQAILLHFLREGDFEAAASFAREAQLELPHETQVQFEEMYRTVSAVRGAMHDLTAALEWAVEHREALEAHGILLEFSLHRLRFLQLVEQGSASKALAYAREWFPRFGGASRPEA
;
A
#
# COMPACT_ATOMS: atom_id res chain seq x y z
N MET A 1 16.27 -9.63 -12.80
CA MET A 1 15.25 -8.57 -12.90
C MET A 1 15.17 -7.95 -14.30
N ASP A 2 16.28 -7.67 -14.99
CA ASP A 2 16.24 -7.02 -16.33
C ASP A 2 15.53 -7.82 -17.44
N SER A 3 15.51 -9.16 -17.35
CA SER A 3 14.71 -9.99 -18.24
C SER A 3 13.21 -9.76 -18.05
N LEU A 4 12.77 -9.60 -16.80
CA LEU A 4 11.38 -9.38 -16.43
C LEU A 4 10.89 -8.00 -16.91
N ILE A 5 11.70 -6.97 -16.69
CA ILE A 5 11.41 -5.59 -17.15
C ILE A 5 11.29 -5.57 -18.68
N ARG A 6 12.20 -6.25 -19.39
CA ARG A 6 12.13 -6.37 -20.86
C ARG A 6 10.85 -7.05 -21.34
N ASP A 7 10.44 -8.14 -20.69
CA ASP A 7 9.23 -8.86 -21.10
C ASP A 7 7.94 -8.12 -20.72
N CYS A 8 7.92 -7.38 -19.60
CA CYS A 8 6.84 -6.47 -19.25
C CYS A 8 6.67 -5.37 -20.31
N ASN A 9 7.78 -4.75 -20.73
CA ASN A 9 7.76 -3.74 -21.80
C ASN A 9 7.28 -4.31 -23.14
N LYS A 10 7.64 -5.56 -23.48
CA LYS A 10 7.11 -6.23 -24.67
C LYS A 10 5.60 -6.50 -24.55
N LEU A 11 5.13 -6.95 -23.39
CA LEU A 11 3.71 -7.17 -23.14
C LEU A 11 2.91 -5.87 -23.28
N ALA A 12 3.41 -4.77 -22.72
CA ALA A 12 2.76 -3.46 -22.83
C ALA A 12 2.67 -2.99 -24.30
N LYS A 13 3.75 -3.14 -25.08
CA LYS A 13 3.74 -2.84 -26.53
C LYS A 13 2.73 -3.71 -27.28
N HIS A 14 2.69 -5.00 -26.98
CA HIS A 14 1.77 -5.94 -27.61
C HIS A 14 0.31 -5.64 -27.23
N GLN A 15 0.05 -5.29 -25.98
CA GLN A 15 -1.26 -4.87 -25.51
C GLN A 15 -1.73 -3.65 -26.27
N SER A 16 -0.92 -2.59 -26.34
CA SER A 16 -1.26 -1.36 -27.04
C SER A 16 -1.55 -1.61 -28.54
N ALA A 17 -0.72 -2.38 -29.23
CA ALA A 17 -0.92 -2.67 -30.64
C ALA A 17 -2.18 -3.53 -30.90
N SER A 18 -2.42 -4.52 -30.03
CA SER A 18 -3.55 -5.44 -30.14
C SER A 18 -4.88 -4.73 -29.85
N THR A 19 -4.94 -3.90 -28.79
CA THR A 19 -6.12 -3.11 -28.46
C THR A 19 -6.41 -2.07 -29.54
N GLN A 20 -5.39 -1.42 -30.09
CA GLN A 20 -5.58 -0.46 -31.18
C GLN A 20 -6.19 -1.12 -32.43
N LYS A 21 -5.74 -2.33 -32.80
CA LYS A 21 -6.33 -3.10 -33.91
C LYS A 21 -7.78 -3.50 -33.64
N ALA A 22 -8.07 -3.96 -32.41
CA ALA A 22 -9.42 -4.33 -32.01
C ALA A 22 -10.37 -3.12 -32.05
N LEU A 23 -9.95 -1.97 -31.51
CA LEU A 23 -10.72 -0.73 -31.53
C LEU A 23 -10.99 -0.26 -32.96
N ALA A 24 -9.96 -0.21 -33.82
CA ALA A 24 -10.13 0.19 -35.21
C ALA A 24 -11.13 -0.70 -35.97
N SER A 25 -11.18 -2.00 -35.68
CA SER A 25 -12.15 -2.91 -36.27
C SER A 25 -13.57 -2.72 -35.72
N ILE A 26 -13.71 -2.38 -34.44
CA ILE A 26 -15.00 -2.03 -33.84
C ILE A 26 -15.52 -0.72 -34.44
N ASP A 27 -14.67 0.31 -34.55
CA ASP A 27 -15.02 1.59 -35.16
C ASP A 27 -15.47 1.41 -36.63
N ALA A 28 -14.77 0.56 -37.38
CA ALA A 28 -15.19 0.20 -38.74
C ALA A 28 -16.56 -0.49 -38.79
N ALA A 29 -16.88 -1.33 -37.81
CA ALA A 29 -18.20 -1.96 -37.70
C ALA A 29 -19.29 -0.94 -37.33
N ILE A 30 -19.00 -0.02 -36.40
CA ILE A 30 -19.91 1.08 -36.01
C ILE A 30 -20.22 1.96 -37.23
N MET A 31 -19.19 2.42 -37.96
CA MET A 31 -19.38 3.25 -39.16
C MET A 31 -20.26 2.57 -40.22
N GLN A 32 -20.09 1.26 -40.44
CA GLN A 32 -20.92 0.51 -41.39
C GLN A 32 -22.37 0.37 -40.91
N LEU A 33 -22.59 0.15 -39.60
CA LEU A 33 -23.94 0.10 -39.01
C LEU A 33 -24.63 1.47 -39.07
N GLU A 34 -23.91 2.56 -38.84
CA GLU A 34 -24.43 3.93 -38.95
C GLU A 34 -24.79 4.27 -40.40
N THR A 35 -23.95 3.87 -41.37
CA THR A 35 -24.21 4.05 -42.79
C THR A 35 -25.47 3.27 -43.23
N ALA A 36 -25.59 2.01 -42.80
CA ALA A 36 -26.78 1.21 -43.07
C ALA A 36 -28.04 1.84 -42.42
N ARG A 37 -27.91 2.39 -41.21
CA ARG A 37 -28.99 3.10 -40.51
C ARG A 37 -29.44 4.38 -41.22
N ALA A 38 -28.50 5.18 -41.72
CA ALA A 38 -28.83 6.37 -42.51
C ALA A 38 -29.56 6.00 -43.81
N GLY A 39 -29.11 4.92 -44.48
CA GLY A 39 -29.75 4.37 -45.69
C GLY A 39 -31.17 3.84 -45.47
N LEU A 40 -31.53 3.41 -44.26
CA LEU A 40 -32.91 3.02 -43.92
C LEU A 40 -33.91 4.18 -44.05
N SER A 41 -33.43 5.43 -44.04
CA SER A 41 -34.26 6.64 -44.19
C SER A 41 -34.58 6.97 -45.66
N GLY A 42 -33.93 6.29 -46.62
CA GLY A 42 -34.13 6.49 -48.06
C GLY A 42 -33.90 5.19 -48.83
N ASN A 43 -34.99 4.55 -49.27
CA ASN A 43 -35.05 3.35 -50.13
C ASN A 43 -33.89 2.34 -49.93
N THR A 44 -33.93 1.63 -48.81
CA THR A 44 -32.91 0.65 -48.39
C THR A 44 -32.66 -0.45 -49.43
N ARG A 45 -31.40 -0.72 -49.74
CA ARG A 45 -30.99 -1.93 -50.46
C ARG A 45 -30.58 -3.00 -49.44
N THR A 46 -31.14 -4.21 -49.54
CA THR A 46 -30.78 -5.39 -48.73
C THR A 46 -29.26 -5.65 -48.66
N ASP A 47 -28.53 -5.16 -49.66
CA ASP A 47 -27.08 -5.16 -49.79
C ASP A 47 -26.33 -4.39 -48.68
N ASP A 48 -26.91 -3.35 -48.09
CA ASP A 48 -26.28 -2.57 -47.00
C ASP A 48 -26.31 -3.33 -45.67
N ILE A 49 -27.42 -4.00 -45.39
CA ILE A 49 -27.62 -4.79 -44.16
C ILE A 49 -26.70 -6.02 -44.17
N SER A 50 -26.56 -6.70 -45.31
CA SER A 50 -25.68 -7.87 -45.44
C SER A 50 -24.19 -7.50 -45.28
N ARG A 51 -23.76 -6.34 -45.81
CA ARG A 51 -22.41 -5.80 -45.60
C ARG A 51 -22.15 -5.43 -44.14
N ALA A 52 -23.10 -4.77 -43.48
CA ALA A 52 -22.97 -4.42 -42.07
C ALA A 52 -22.87 -5.69 -41.19
N LYS A 53 -23.69 -6.70 -41.44
CA LYS A 53 -23.62 -8.00 -40.75
C LYS A 53 -22.23 -8.65 -40.94
N ALA A 54 -21.73 -8.72 -42.16
CA ALA A 54 -20.43 -9.32 -42.44
C ALA A 54 -19.28 -8.55 -41.76
N GLN A 55 -19.39 -7.22 -41.64
CA GLN A 55 -18.38 -6.41 -40.94
C GLN A 55 -18.40 -6.66 -39.42
N VAL A 56 -19.59 -6.82 -38.83
CA VAL A 56 -19.73 -7.17 -37.40
C VAL A 56 -19.13 -8.54 -37.10
N GLU A 57 -19.38 -9.55 -37.95
CA GLU A 57 -18.81 -10.90 -37.79
C GLU A 57 -17.28 -10.89 -37.87
N ARG A 58 -16.71 -10.07 -38.78
CA ARG A 58 -15.25 -9.87 -38.87
C ARG A 58 -14.70 -9.21 -37.61
N ALA A 59 -15.34 -8.14 -37.13
CA ALA A 59 -14.90 -7.44 -35.92
C ALA A 59 -14.95 -8.36 -34.69
N GLN A 60 -16.03 -9.13 -34.54
CA GLN A 60 -16.16 -10.12 -33.46
C GLN A 60 -15.04 -11.16 -33.50
N SER A 61 -14.73 -11.69 -34.68
CA SER A 61 -13.67 -12.68 -34.87
C SER A 61 -12.30 -12.11 -34.52
N LEU A 62 -11.99 -10.90 -35.01
CA LEU A 62 -10.71 -10.23 -34.74
C LEU A 62 -10.55 -9.91 -33.25
N VAL A 63 -11.58 -9.36 -32.60
CA VAL A 63 -11.55 -9.05 -31.16
C VAL A 63 -11.32 -10.31 -30.34
N SER A 64 -11.97 -11.42 -30.69
CA SER A 64 -11.78 -12.72 -30.03
C SER A 64 -10.34 -13.24 -30.18
N GLU A 65 -9.77 -13.14 -31.38
CA GLU A 65 -8.38 -13.56 -31.63
C GLU A 65 -7.38 -12.70 -30.84
N GLN A 66 -7.53 -11.37 -30.90
CA GLN A 66 -6.66 -10.43 -30.21
C GLN A 66 -6.73 -10.60 -28.68
N THR A 67 -7.92 -10.79 -28.12
CA THR A 67 -8.07 -11.05 -26.67
C THR A 67 -7.42 -12.37 -26.26
N LYS A 68 -7.60 -13.44 -27.04
CA LYS A 68 -6.95 -14.75 -26.78
C LYS A 68 -5.42 -14.66 -26.81
N GLU A 69 -4.88 -13.91 -27.76
CA GLU A 69 -3.44 -13.66 -27.88
C GLU A 69 -2.90 -12.90 -26.66
N LEU A 70 -3.60 -11.85 -26.22
CA LEU A 70 -3.24 -11.10 -25.01
C LEU A 70 -3.26 -11.98 -23.76
N TYR A 71 -4.30 -12.78 -23.55
CA TYR A 71 -4.35 -13.73 -22.43
C TYR A 71 -3.15 -14.69 -22.44
N THR A 72 -2.77 -15.18 -23.61
CA THR A 72 -1.61 -16.07 -23.76
C THR A 72 -0.31 -15.37 -23.37
N ASN A 73 -0.13 -14.12 -23.77
CA ASN A 73 1.07 -13.35 -23.45
C ASN A 73 1.14 -12.97 -21.96
N VAL A 74 0.00 -12.60 -21.35
CA VAL A 74 -0.10 -12.38 -19.90
C VAL A 74 0.25 -13.65 -19.13
N ALA A 75 -0.28 -14.81 -19.54
CA ALA A 75 0.03 -16.09 -18.90
C ALA A 75 1.52 -16.46 -18.99
N LYS A 76 2.17 -16.20 -20.15
CA LYS A 76 3.62 -16.40 -20.31
C LYS A 76 4.43 -15.48 -19.39
N TYR A 77 4.04 -14.21 -19.29
CA TYR A 77 4.69 -13.26 -18.37
C TYR A 77 4.53 -13.72 -16.91
N GLY A 78 3.33 -14.14 -16.51
CA GLY A 78 3.07 -14.68 -15.17
C GLY A 78 3.98 -15.87 -14.82
N LYS A 79 4.16 -16.82 -15.76
CA LYS A 79 5.11 -17.94 -15.58
C LYS A 79 6.56 -17.48 -15.45
N HIS A 80 6.95 -16.42 -16.16
CA HIS A 80 8.29 -15.86 -16.04
C HIS A 80 8.50 -15.18 -14.67
N VAL A 81 7.50 -14.44 -14.19
CA VAL A 81 7.49 -13.87 -12.83
C VAL A 81 7.68 -14.98 -11.79
N GLU A 82 6.87 -16.04 -11.86
CA GLU A 82 6.97 -17.19 -10.96
C GLU A 82 8.35 -17.85 -11.00
N LYS A 83 8.97 -17.94 -12.18
CA LYS A 83 10.31 -18.53 -12.33
C LYS A 83 11.43 -17.63 -11.75
N VAL A 84 11.33 -16.31 -11.90
CA VAL A 84 12.34 -15.35 -11.41
C VAL A 84 12.23 -15.17 -9.90
N PHE A 85 11.02 -15.16 -9.37
CA PHE A 85 10.74 -15.00 -7.93
C PHE A 85 10.43 -16.32 -7.25
N LYS A 86 11.07 -17.42 -7.68
CA LYS A 86 11.07 -18.64 -6.87
C LYS A 86 11.74 -18.32 -5.54
N LEU A 87 10.93 -18.18 -4.51
CA LEU A 87 11.42 -18.06 -3.15
C LEU A 87 11.87 -19.45 -2.70
N ASP A 88 13.14 -19.78 -2.95
CA ASP A 88 13.75 -20.97 -2.43
C ASP A 88 14.12 -20.74 -0.95
N LEU A 89 13.18 -21.09 -0.07
CA LEU A 89 13.38 -21.04 1.38
C LEU A 89 14.33 -22.14 1.87
N GLY A 90 14.66 -23.15 1.06
CA GLY A 90 15.61 -24.21 1.41
C GLY A 90 17.01 -23.67 1.67
N VAL A 91 17.45 -22.71 0.85
CA VAL A 91 18.74 -22.01 1.04
C VAL A 91 18.81 -21.26 2.37
N VAL A 92 17.67 -20.76 2.86
CA VAL A 92 17.59 -20.04 4.15
C VAL A 92 17.61 -21.02 5.32
N ALA A 93 16.93 -22.16 5.19
CA ALA A 93 16.83 -23.20 6.22
C ALA A 93 18.17 -23.94 6.45
N GLU A 94 18.99 -24.11 5.42
CA GLU A 94 20.27 -24.84 5.46
C GLU A 94 21.50 -23.94 5.62
N SER A 95 21.31 -22.65 5.88
CA SER A 95 22.43 -21.73 6.04
C SER A 95 23.22 -22.04 7.32
N GLN A 96 24.48 -22.47 7.16
CA GLN A 96 25.45 -22.63 8.26
C GLN A 96 25.67 -21.33 9.05
N ALA A 97 25.22 -20.17 8.55
CA ALA A 97 25.34 -18.88 9.23
C ALA A 97 24.70 -18.83 10.63
N PHE A 98 23.76 -19.76 10.92
CA PHE A 98 22.98 -19.80 12.16
C PHE A 98 23.13 -21.11 12.95
N GLU A 99 24.00 -22.05 12.56
CA GLU A 99 24.16 -23.34 13.25
C GLU A 99 24.38 -23.17 14.76
N ASP A 100 25.18 -22.19 15.17
CA ASP A 100 25.47 -21.89 16.58
C ASP A 100 24.68 -20.70 17.16
N LYS A 101 23.73 -20.14 16.41
CA LYS A 101 23.01 -18.89 16.79
C LYS A 101 21.53 -19.08 17.01
N ARG A 102 21.07 -20.32 17.19
CA ARG A 102 19.64 -20.64 17.38
C ARG A 102 19.03 -19.88 18.56
N SER A 103 19.75 -19.77 19.67
CA SER A 103 19.29 -19.01 20.85
C SER A 103 19.14 -17.52 20.56
N VAL A 104 20.11 -16.92 19.87
CA VAL A 104 20.08 -15.51 19.45
C VAL A 104 18.91 -15.26 18.49
N LEU A 105 18.71 -16.17 17.54
CA LEU A 105 17.59 -16.10 16.60
C LEU A 105 16.25 -16.21 17.33
N ALA A 106 16.12 -17.14 18.27
CA ALA A 106 14.91 -17.30 19.05
C ALA A 106 14.62 -16.04 19.89
N GLN A 107 15.65 -15.46 20.51
CA GLN A 107 15.51 -14.19 21.23
C GLN A 107 15.11 -13.04 20.30
N ALA A 108 15.67 -12.97 19.10
CA ALA A 108 15.29 -11.96 18.10
C ALA A 108 13.83 -12.11 17.65
N ILE A 109 13.36 -13.34 17.45
CA ILE A 109 11.96 -13.64 17.12
C ILE A 109 11.04 -13.23 18.28
N LEU A 110 11.42 -13.54 19.52
CA LEU A 110 10.65 -13.14 20.70
C LEU A 110 10.53 -11.62 20.81
N LEU A 111 11.65 -10.89 20.68
CA LEU A 111 11.66 -9.43 20.68
C LEU A 111 10.85 -8.84 19.53
N HIS A 112 10.82 -9.52 18.37
CA HIS A 112 9.98 -9.11 17.25
C HIS A 112 8.49 -9.19 17.58
N PHE A 113 8.01 -10.29 18.18
CA PHE A 113 6.60 -10.39 18.59
C PHE A 113 6.21 -9.31 19.60
N LEU A 114 7.06 -9.04 20.59
CA LEU A 114 6.84 -7.95 21.54
C LEU A 114 6.76 -6.59 20.84
N ARG A 115 7.66 -6.34 19.88
CA ARG A 115 7.68 -5.09 19.11
C ARG A 115 6.44 -4.91 18.23
N GLU A 116 5.93 -5.99 17.65
CA GLU A 116 4.70 -5.97 16.84
C GLU A 116 3.42 -5.88 17.69
N GLY A 117 3.54 -6.01 19.01
CA GLY A 117 2.41 -5.96 19.95
C GLY A 117 1.63 -7.27 20.02
N ASP A 118 2.16 -8.34 19.44
CA ASP A 118 1.59 -9.69 19.56
C ASP A 118 2.12 -10.37 20.82
N PHE A 119 1.63 -9.89 21.97
CA PHE A 119 2.06 -10.36 23.29
C PHE A 119 1.66 -11.82 23.55
N GLU A 120 0.58 -12.30 22.95
CA GLU A 120 0.13 -13.68 23.06
C GLU A 120 1.07 -14.63 22.31
N ALA A 121 1.45 -14.30 21.07
CA ALA A 121 2.45 -15.05 20.34
C ALA A 121 3.81 -15.00 21.03
N ALA A 122 4.23 -13.83 21.55
CA ALA A 122 5.46 -13.69 22.31
C ALA A 122 5.49 -14.64 23.52
N ALA A 123 4.42 -14.66 24.32
CA ALA A 123 4.33 -15.51 25.51
C ALA A 123 4.30 -17.01 25.15
N SER A 124 3.58 -17.39 24.10
CA SER A 124 3.51 -18.77 23.63
C SER A 124 4.85 -19.24 23.07
N PHE A 125 5.49 -18.41 22.23
CA PHE A 125 6.81 -18.68 21.67
C PHE A 125 7.89 -18.79 22.75
N ALA A 126 7.91 -17.87 23.73
CA ALA A 126 8.86 -17.94 24.85
C ALA A 126 8.72 -19.26 25.63
N ARG A 127 7.49 -19.71 25.87
CA ARG A 127 7.21 -20.98 26.55
C ARG A 127 7.70 -22.20 25.73
N GLU A 128 7.44 -22.21 24.43
CA GLU A 128 7.83 -23.30 23.53
C GLU A 128 9.34 -23.36 23.30
N ALA A 129 9.97 -22.20 23.13
CA ALA A 129 11.42 -22.06 22.91
C ALA A 129 12.23 -22.08 24.21
N GLN A 130 11.58 -22.21 25.38
CA GLN A 130 12.21 -22.19 26.71
C GLN A 130 13.06 -20.92 26.95
N LEU A 131 12.53 -19.77 26.52
CA LEU A 131 13.15 -18.47 26.70
C LEU A 131 12.53 -17.73 27.87
N GLU A 132 13.34 -16.95 28.58
CA GLU A 132 12.86 -15.96 29.54
C GLU A 132 12.18 -14.81 28.80
N LEU A 133 10.96 -14.47 29.22
CA LEU A 133 10.21 -13.36 28.64
C LEU A 133 10.72 -12.04 29.23
N PRO A 134 11.22 -11.09 28.42
CA PRO A 134 11.72 -9.80 28.91
C PRO A 134 10.56 -8.91 29.39
N HIS A 135 10.16 -9.07 30.66
CA HIS A 135 8.97 -8.42 31.20
C HIS A 135 9.02 -6.90 31.11
N GLU A 136 10.16 -6.29 31.43
CA GLU A 136 10.34 -4.82 31.32
C GLU A 136 10.10 -4.33 29.88
N THR A 137 10.68 -5.01 28.89
CA THR A 137 10.49 -4.69 27.47
C THR A 137 9.03 -4.88 27.05
N GLN A 138 8.37 -5.93 27.55
CA GLN A 138 6.95 -6.15 27.29
C GLN A 138 6.10 -4.99 27.84
N VAL A 139 6.32 -4.56 29.08
CA VAL A 139 5.58 -3.43 29.68
C VAL A 139 5.77 -2.15 28.87
N GLN A 140 6.99 -1.87 28.40
CA GLN A 140 7.27 -0.71 27.55
C GLN A 140 6.49 -0.75 26.23
N PHE A 141 6.42 -1.91 25.57
CA PHE A 141 5.64 -2.06 24.35
C PHE A 141 4.13 -2.01 24.62
N GLU A 142 3.64 -2.61 25.70
CA GLU A 142 2.22 -2.53 26.10
C GLU A 142 1.80 -1.08 26.33
N GLU A 143 2.61 -0.29 27.03
CA GLU A 143 2.39 1.14 27.23
C GLU A 143 2.40 1.90 25.91
N MET A 144 3.36 1.64 25.04
CA MET A 144 3.42 2.24 23.71
C MET A 144 2.13 1.94 22.91
N TYR A 145 1.71 0.69 22.84
CA TYR A 145 0.51 0.28 22.11
C TYR A 145 -0.77 0.88 22.71
N ARG A 146 -0.87 0.95 24.04
CA ARG A 146 -1.97 1.63 24.74
C ARG A 146 -2.03 3.11 24.34
N THR A 147 -0.90 3.81 24.39
CA THR A 147 -0.81 5.24 24.04
C THR A 147 -1.14 5.50 22.58
N VAL A 148 -0.57 4.71 21.65
CA VAL A 148 -0.87 4.84 20.21
C VAL A 148 -2.35 4.53 19.91
N SER A 149 -2.94 3.56 20.59
CA SER A 149 -4.36 3.22 20.44
C SER A 149 -5.27 4.35 20.94
N ALA A 150 -4.92 5.02 22.05
CA ALA A 150 -5.64 6.19 22.55
C ALA A 150 -5.61 7.36 21.56
N VAL A 151 -4.46 7.63 20.95
CA VAL A 151 -4.27 8.67 19.92
C VAL A 151 -5.08 8.36 18.65
N ARG A 152 -5.08 7.10 18.22
CA ARG A 152 -5.81 6.64 17.01
C ARG A 152 -7.30 6.42 17.22
N GLY A 153 -7.75 6.30 18.48
CA GLY A 153 -9.15 6.09 18.82
C GLY A 153 -10.04 7.28 18.46
N ALA A 154 -11.36 7.08 18.50
CA ALA A 154 -12.35 8.07 18.08
C ALA A 154 -12.30 9.38 18.89
N MET A 155 -11.85 9.34 20.14
CA MET A 155 -11.69 10.52 20.99
C MET A 155 -10.38 11.27 20.73
N HIS A 156 -9.47 10.67 19.94
CA HIS A 156 -8.10 11.15 19.69
C HIS A 156 -7.43 11.65 20.97
N ASP A 157 -7.40 10.80 22.00
CA ASP A 157 -6.87 11.18 23.30
C ASP A 157 -5.34 11.28 23.23
N LEU A 158 -4.83 12.49 23.44
CA LEU A 158 -3.42 12.81 23.38
C LEU A 158 -2.78 12.87 24.76
N THR A 159 -3.53 12.64 25.84
CA THR A 159 -3.08 12.90 27.22
C THR A 159 -1.85 12.08 27.57
N ALA A 160 -1.94 10.75 27.44
CA ALA A 160 -0.82 9.85 27.73
C ALA A 160 0.40 10.09 26.81
N ALA A 161 0.16 10.44 25.55
CA ALA A 161 1.24 10.74 24.61
C ALA A 161 1.97 12.05 24.96
N LEU A 162 1.23 13.07 25.41
CA LEU A 162 1.77 14.35 25.85
C LEU A 162 2.56 14.19 27.15
N GLU A 163 2.02 13.47 28.13
CA GLU A 163 2.72 13.16 29.39
C GLU A 163 4.04 12.45 29.11
N TRP A 164 4.01 11.39 28.31
CA TRP A 164 5.22 10.65 27.91
C TRP A 164 6.25 11.56 27.20
N ALA A 165 5.80 12.42 26.28
CA ALA A 165 6.69 13.32 25.55
C ALA A 165 7.34 14.37 26.47
N VAL A 166 6.61 14.86 27.48
CA VAL A 166 7.13 15.81 28.47
C VAL A 166 8.16 15.14 29.38
N GLU A 167 7.90 13.91 29.83
CA GLU A 167 8.82 13.14 30.66
C GLU A 167 10.14 12.82 29.95
N HIS A 168 10.08 12.57 28.63
CA HIS A 168 11.24 12.19 27.81
C HIS A 168 11.81 13.36 27.01
N ARG A 169 11.44 14.61 27.32
CA ARG A 169 11.80 15.81 26.54
C ARG A 169 13.29 15.91 26.26
N GLU A 170 14.14 15.80 27.28
CA GLU A 170 15.59 15.98 27.12
C GLU A 170 16.18 14.97 26.12
N ALA A 171 15.74 13.71 26.21
CA ALA A 171 16.17 12.67 25.29
C ALA A 171 15.64 12.91 23.86
N LEU A 172 14.40 13.36 23.71
CA LEU A 172 13.81 13.69 22.41
C LEU A 172 14.54 14.86 21.73
N GLU A 173 14.81 15.93 22.48
CA GLU A 173 15.54 17.11 21.99
C GLU A 173 16.98 16.77 21.58
N ALA A 174 17.67 15.93 22.36
CA ALA A 174 19.03 15.48 22.03
C ALA A 174 19.10 14.73 20.68
N HIS A 175 18.02 14.05 20.29
CA HIS A 175 17.90 13.34 19.02
C HIS A 175 17.23 14.17 17.91
N GLY A 176 16.87 15.44 18.18
CA GLY A 176 16.17 16.31 17.23
C GLY A 176 14.71 15.91 16.98
N ILE A 177 14.10 15.13 17.88
CA ILE A 177 12.74 14.62 17.73
C ILE A 177 11.74 15.63 18.31
N LEU A 178 10.99 16.31 17.43
CA LEU A 178 9.99 17.32 17.79
C LEU A 178 8.61 16.71 18.12
N LEU A 179 8.58 15.61 18.87
CA LEU A 179 7.34 14.88 19.16
C LEU A 179 6.39 15.70 20.03
N GLU A 180 6.90 16.34 21.09
CA GLU A 180 6.09 17.17 21.99
C GLU A 180 5.39 18.32 21.23
N PHE A 181 6.13 19.02 20.36
CA PHE A 181 5.56 20.05 19.50
C PHE A 181 4.47 19.48 18.57
N SER A 182 4.73 18.33 17.94
CA SER A 182 3.79 17.68 17.03
C SER A 182 2.48 17.31 17.74
N LEU A 183 2.56 16.82 18.98
CA LEU A 183 1.40 16.49 19.80
C LEU A 183 0.61 17.74 20.23
N HIS A 184 1.29 18.80 20.68
CA HIS A 184 0.62 20.08 20.99
C HIS A 184 -0.02 20.71 19.75
N ARG A 185 0.61 20.61 18.59
CA ARG A 185 0.05 21.05 17.31
C ARG A 185 -1.21 20.26 16.96
N LEU A 186 -1.19 18.93 17.11
CA LEU A 186 -2.36 18.10 16.88
C LEU A 186 -3.50 18.46 17.86
N ARG A 187 -3.20 18.69 19.14
CA ARG A 187 -4.19 19.13 20.13
C ARG A 187 -4.81 20.47 19.77
N PHE A 188 -4.00 21.43 19.31
CA PHE A 188 -4.49 22.70 18.81
C PHE A 188 -5.47 22.51 17.64
N LEU A 189 -5.12 21.67 16.65
CA LEU A 189 -5.98 21.37 15.51
C LEU A 189 -7.31 20.74 15.93
N GLN A 190 -7.31 19.82 16.91
CA GLN A 190 -8.55 19.25 17.47
C GLN A 190 -9.47 20.33 18.05
N LEU A 191 -8.92 21.31 18.78
CA LEU A 191 -9.71 22.40 19.36
C LEU A 191 -10.30 23.33 18.29
N VAL A 192 -9.58 23.52 17.19
CA VAL A 192 -10.06 24.28 16.02
C VAL A 192 -11.20 23.54 15.33
N GLU A 193 -11.05 22.23 15.10
CA GLU A 193 -12.08 21.39 14.47
C GLU A 193 -13.37 21.34 15.29
N GLN A 194 -13.27 21.35 16.63
CA GLN A 194 -14.40 21.45 17.55
C GLN A 194 -15.09 22.83 17.56
N GLY A 195 -14.70 23.77 16.69
CA GLY A 195 -15.27 25.11 16.58
C GLY A 195 -14.93 26.04 17.75
N SER A 196 -13.97 25.67 18.60
CA SER A 196 -13.62 26.40 19.82
C SER A 196 -12.42 27.32 19.63
N ALA A 197 -12.55 28.35 18.77
CA ALA A 197 -11.47 29.26 18.42
C ALA A 197 -10.81 29.95 19.64
N SER A 198 -11.60 30.33 20.65
CA SER A 198 -11.09 30.93 21.88
C SER A 198 -10.21 29.97 22.70
N LYS A 199 -10.63 28.70 22.84
CA LYS A 199 -9.86 27.66 23.55
C LYS A 199 -8.60 27.29 22.78
N ALA A 200 -8.68 27.18 21.46
CA ALA A 200 -7.52 26.93 20.60
C ALA A 200 -6.48 28.05 20.73
N LEU A 201 -6.90 29.32 20.69
CA LEU A 201 -6.02 30.46 20.87
C LEU A 201 -5.39 30.52 22.28
N ALA A 202 -6.18 30.24 23.33
CA ALA A 202 -5.64 30.16 24.69
C ALA A 202 -4.57 29.07 24.80
N TYR A 203 -4.85 27.89 24.24
CA TYR A 203 -3.92 26.76 24.23
C TYR A 203 -2.62 27.07 23.47
N ALA A 204 -2.71 27.69 22.29
CA ALA A 204 -1.54 28.07 21.51
C ALA A 204 -0.65 29.09 22.25
N ARG A 205 -1.26 30.05 22.96
CA ARG A 205 -0.52 31.08 23.71
C ARG A 205 0.22 30.49 24.92
N GLU A 206 -0.29 29.41 25.48
CA GLU A 206 0.32 28.73 26.62
C GLU A 206 1.51 27.85 26.20
N TRP A 207 1.33 27.01 25.16
CA TRP A 207 2.28 25.94 24.85
C TRP A 207 3.26 26.28 23.72
N PHE A 208 2.87 27.05 22.70
CA PHE A 208 3.72 27.28 21.53
C PHE A 208 4.93 28.21 21.74
N PRO A 209 4.93 29.20 22.66
CA PRO A 209 6.12 30.02 22.91
C PRO A 209 7.37 29.21 23.27
N ARG A 210 7.18 28.03 23.88
CA ARG A 210 8.27 27.15 24.31
C ARG A 210 9.03 26.51 23.15
N PHE A 211 8.39 26.38 21.99
CA PHE A 211 8.98 25.75 20.81
C PHE A 211 9.59 26.77 19.82
N GLY A 212 9.45 28.07 20.08
CA GLY A 212 9.85 29.15 19.16
C GLY A 212 11.35 29.23 18.84
N GLY A 213 12.22 28.57 19.61
CA GLY A 213 13.66 28.42 19.30
C GLY A 213 14.02 27.14 18.55
N ALA A 214 13.21 26.08 18.67
CA ALA A 214 13.50 24.74 18.14
C ALA A 214 12.77 24.43 16.82
N SER A 215 11.72 25.18 16.48
CA SER A 215 10.98 25.04 15.23
C SER A 215 11.53 25.96 14.13
N ARG A 216 12.78 25.76 13.70
CA ARG A 216 13.17 26.14 12.33
C ARG A 216 12.99 24.90 11.46
N PRO A 217 11.98 24.84 10.58
CA PRO A 217 11.97 23.81 9.55
C PRO A 217 13.20 24.04 8.66
N GLU A 218 13.97 22.99 8.42
CA GLU A 218 14.98 22.97 7.35
C GLU A 218 14.28 23.35 6.03
N ALA A 219 14.92 24.25 5.28
CA ALA A 219 14.50 24.71 3.96
C ALA A 219 14.95 23.73 2.87
#